data_AF-A0A2D4N4N8-F1
#
_entry.id   AF-A0A2D4N4N8-F1
#
_cell.length_a   1.000
_cell.length_b   1.000
_cell.length_c   1.000
_cell.angle_alpha   90.00
_cell.angle_beta   90.00
_cell.angle_gamma   90.00
#
_symmetry.space_group_name_H-M   'P 1'
#
loop_
_entity.id
_entity.type
_entity.pdbx_description
1 polymer ?
#
loop_
_entity_poly.entity_id
_entity_poly.type
_entity_poly.pdbx_seq_one_letter_code
_entity_poly.pdbx_strand_id
1 'polypeptide(L)'
;IPLAAPIWKELKDDRIETYARAIKSLLSSEGSIQLVVCIITGTKDDLYRAIKRLCNVQNPVPSQVINARTITTQYVKLRSIAQKILLQINCKLGGELWSVDIPLKQLMVIGIDVYHDPTRGKRSMVGFVASTSPIVTRWYSKVIFQTPHQEIIDSLK
;
A
#
# COMPACT_ATOMS: atom_id res chain seq x y z
N ILE A 1 11.40 4.03 13.45
CA ILE A 1 11.00 2.60 13.37
C ILE A 1 12.26 1.81 13.08
N PRO A 2 12.78 1.01 14.03
CA PRO A 2 13.95 0.19 13.76
C PRO A 2 13.58 -0.85 12.69
N LEU A 3 14.45 -1.02 11.70
CA LEU A 3 14.33 -2.01 10.64
C LEU A 3 15.47 -3.00 10.76
N ALA A 4 15.15 -4.29 10.83
CA ALA A 4 16.14 -5.35 10.72
C ALA A 4 16.62 -5.48 9.27
N ALA A 5 17.74 -6.18 9.07
CA ALA A 5 18.18 -6.55 7.73
C ALA A 5 17.07 -7.38 7.03
N PRO A 6 16.80 -7.15 5.73
CA PRO A 6 15.75 -7.86 5.03
C PRO A 6 16.11 -9.33 4.86
N ILE A 7 15.09 -10.19 4.99
CA ILE A 7 15.20 -11.61 4.66
C ILE A 7 15.02 -11.76 3.15
N TRP A 8 16.02 -12.33 2.48
CA TRP A 8 15.99 -12.53 1.04
C TRP A 8 15.38 -13.88 0.69
N LYS A 9 14.42 -13.87 -0.24
CA LYS A 9 13.83 -15.08 -0.81
C LYS A 9 13.84 -14.98 -2.33
N GLU A 10 14.74 -15.75 -2.94
CA GLU A 10 14.75 -15.90 -4.39
C GLU A 10 13.59 -16.79 -4.84
N LEU A 11 12.94 -16.39 -5.94
CA LEU A 11 11.83 -17.11 -6.55
C LEU A 11 12.27 -17.67 -7.90
N LYS A 12 11.79 -18.86 -8.22
CA LYS A 12 12.13 -19.57 -9.45
C LYS A 12 11.47 -19.03 -10.72
N ASP A 13 10.34 -18.32 -10.58
CA ASP A 13 9.53 -17.84 -11.70
C ASP A 13 8.63 -16.66 -11.30
N ASP A 14 8.04 -16.00 -12.31
CA ASP A 14 7.10 -14.89 -12.14
C ASP A 14 5.62 -15.32 -12.17
N ARG A 15 5.29 -16.42 -11.50
CA ARG A 15 3.90 -16.90 -11.36
C ARG A 15 3.26 -16.41 -10.08
N ILE A 16 1.96 -16.10 -10.15
CA ILE A 16 1.16 -15.64 -9.00
C ILE A 16 1.24 -16.64 -7.84
N GLU A 17 1.12 -17.94 -8.13
CA GLU A 17 1.14 -18.97 -7.08
C GLU A 17 2.49 -19.04 -6.36
N THR A 18 3.59 -18.80 -7.09
CA THR A 18 4.94 -18.82 -6.53
C THR A 18 5.13 -17.67 -5.55
N TYR A 19 4.77 -16.44 -5.92
CA TYR A 19 4.78 -15.29 -5.00
C TYR A 19 3.86 -15.50 -3.80
N ALA A 20 2.62 -15.95 -4.05
CA ALA A 20 1.64 -16.13 -2.99
C ALA A 20 2.10 -17.15 -1.95
N ARG A 21 2.67 -18.28 -2.39
CA ARG A 21 3.22 -19.30 -1.50
C ARG A 21 4.42 -18.79 -0.72
N ALA A 22 5.35 -18.09 -1.37
CA ALA A 22 6.54 -17.55 -0.73
C ALA A 22 6.20 -16.51 0.34
N ILE A 23 5.31 -15.56 0.02
CA ILE A 23 4.86 -14.54 0.98
C ILE A 23 4.18 -15.19 2.18
N LYS A 24 3.23 -16.12 1.96
CA LYS A 24 2.55 -16.82 3.06
C LYS A 24 3.52 -17.61 3.93
N SER A 25 4.49 -18.29 3.32
CA SER A 25 5.52 -19.04 4.03
C SER A 25 6.35 -18.12 4.93
N LEU A 26 6.83 -16.98 4.40
CA LEU A 26 7.62 -16.01 5.17
C LEU A 26 6.81 -15.40 6.33
N LEU A 27 5.57 -15.01 6.07
CA LEU A 27 4.70 -14.45 7.12
C LEU A 27 4.35 -15.46 8.21
N SER A 28 4.42 -16.77 7.91
CA SER A 28 4.13 -17.83 8.88
C SER A 28 5.38 -18.29 9.63
N SER A 29 6.56 -18.26 9.01
CA SER A 29 7.82 -18.70 9.63
C SER A 29 8.44 -17.61 10.51
N GLU A 30 8.26 -16.34 10.15
CA GLU A 30 8.90 -15.23 10.82
C GLU A 30 7.95 -14.56 11.82
N GLY A 31 8.40 -14.43 13.08
CA GLY A 31 7.55 -13.93 14.17
C GLY A 31 7.12 -12.45 14.06
N SER A 32 7.76 -11.65 13.20
CA SER A 32 7.36 -10.25 12.95
C SER A 32 7.94 -9.70 11.63
N ILE A 33 7.17 -9.81 10.55
CA ILE A 33 7.48 -9.09 9.30
C ILE A 33 6.74 -7.75 9.28
N GLN A 34 7.51 -6.66 9.18
CA GLN A 34 6.96 -5.29 9.15
C GLN A 34 6.51 -4.87 7.75
N LEU A 35 7.17 -5.37 6.69
CA LEU A 35 6.87 -5.05 5.30
C LEU A 35 7.45 -6.12 4.37
N VAL A 36 6.79 -6.34 3.23
CA VAL A 36 7.27 -7.20 2.14
C VAL A 36 7.65 -6.36 0.92
N VAL A 37 8.83 -6.59 0.36
CA VAL A 37 9.25 -6.03 -0.93
C VAL A 37 9.20 -7.14 -1.99
N CYS A 38 8.45 -6.92 -3.07
CA CYS A 38 8.38 -7.85 -4.20
C CYS A 38 8.96 -7.18 -5.44
N ILE A 39 9.98 -7.78 -6.05
CA ILE A 39 10.50 -7.36 -7.36
C ILE A 39 9.84 -8.24 -8.40
N ILE A 40 9.11 -7.66 -9.35
CA ILE A 40 8.43 -8.39 -10.43
C ILE A 40 9.06 -8.05 -11.78
N THR A 41 9.05 -8.99 -12.73
CA THR A 41 9.45 -8.69 -14.12
C THR A 41 8.25 -8.54 -15.06
N GLY A 42 8.39 -7.66 -16.07
CA GLY A 42 7.36 -7.41 -17.08
C GLY A 42 6.19 -6.55 -16.61
N THR A 43 5.19 -6.36 -17.47
CA THR A 43 3.96 -5.58 -17.20
C THR A 43 2.81 -6.53 -16.87
N LYS A 44 2.90 -7.20 -15.73
CA LYS A 44 1.87 -8.14 -15.26
C LYS A 44 0.99 -7.48 -14.19
N ASP A 45 0.02 -6.69 -14.63
CA ASP A 45 -0.95 -6.05 -13.74
C ASP A 45 -1.69 -7.08 -12.87
N ASP A 46 -1.95 -8.27 -13.40
CA ASP A 46 -2.59 -9.35 -12.65
C ASP A 46 -1.72 -9.86 -11.50
N LEU A 47 -0.40 -9.95 -11.69
CA LEU A 47 0.53 -10.32 -10.64
C LEU A 47 0.59 -9.25 -9.54
N TYR A 48 0.67 -7.98 -9.95
CA TYR A 48 0.61 -6.85 -9.03
C TYR A 48 -0.68 -6.87 -8.19
N ARG A 49 -1.84 -7.03 -8.86
CA ARG A 49 -3.15 -7.10 -8.21
C ARG A 49 -3.25 -8.29 -7.26
N ALA A 50 -2.73 -9.45 -7.65
CA ALA A 50 -2.74 -10.65 -6.82
C ALA A 50 -1.90 -10.48 -5.54
N ILE A 51 -0.67 -9.94 -5.66
CA ILE A 51 0.19 -9.62 -4.51
C ILE A 51 -0.52 -8.62 -3.60
N LYS A 52 -1.08 -7.54 -4.16
CA LYS A 52 -1.80 -6.53 -3.38
C LYS A 52 -3.03 -7.08 -2.68
N ARG A 53 -3.82 -7.92 -3.34
CA ARG A 53 -4.97 -8.59 -2.73
C ARG A 53 -4.54 -9.51 -1.59
N LEU A 54 -3.46 -10.27 -1.77
CA LEU A 54 -2.91 -11.12 -0.72
C LEU A 54 -2.51 -10.30 0.50
N CYS A 55 -1.67 -9.27 0.32
CA CYS A 55 -1.11 -8.48 1.40
C CYS A 55 -2.08 -7.48 2.03
N ASN A 56 -3.14 -7.04 1.34
CA ASN A 56 -4.08 -6.06 1.89
C ASN A 56 -5.36 -6.71 2.46
N VAL A 57 -5.69 -7.95 2.04
CA VAL A 57 -6.98 -8.59 2.39
C VAL A 57 -6.79 -9.92 3.11
N GLN A 58 -5.95 -10.82 2.58
CA GLN A 58 -5.85 -12.18 3.12
C GLN A 58 -4.85 -12.28 4.29
N ASN A 59 -3.69 -11.64 4.15
CA ASN A 59 -2.62 -11.64 5.13
C ASN A 59 -2.10 -10.19 5.26
N PRO A 60 -2.75 -9.35 6.09
CA PRO A 60 -2.45 -7.92 6.19
C PRO A 60 -0.98 -7.64 6.52
N VAL A 61 -0.24 -7.10 5.54
CA VAL A 61 1.14 -6.64 5.69
C VAL A 61 1.42 -5.52 4.68
N PRO A 62 2.06 -4.41 5.08
CA PRO A 62 2.54 -3.42 4.14
C PRO A 62 3.39 -4.05 3.03
N SER A 63 3.17 -3.63 1.79
CA SER A 63 3.87 -4.21 0.63
C SER A 63 4.38 -3.15 -0.34
N GLN A 64 5.62 -3.32 -0.81
CA GLN A 64 6.23 -2.52 -1.88
C GLN A 64 6.52 -3.42 -3.07
N VAL A 65 5.80 -3.23 -4.17
CA VAL A 65 6.04 -3.95 -5.42
C VAL A 65 6.88 -3.05 -6.33
N ILE A 66 7.96 -3.58 -6.90
CA ILE A 66 8.88 -2.85 -7.77
C ILE A 66 8.98 -3.60 -9.09
N ASN A 67 8.80 -2.90 -10.21
CA ASN A 67 9.07 -3.49 -11.51
C ASN A 67 10.57 -3.47 -11.79
N ALA A 68 11.15 -4.63 -12.11
CA ALA A 68 12.56 -4.75 -12.46
C ALA A 68 12.94 -3.77 -13.59
N ARG A 69 12.05 -3.52 -14.56
CA ARG A 69 12.28 -2.54 -15.64
C ARG A 69 12.55 -1.13 -15.12
N THR A 70 11.89 -0.72 -14.03
CA THR A 70 12.11 0.59 -13.43
C THR A 70 13.55 0.74 -12.93
N ILE A 71 14.14 -0.35 -12.42
CA ILE A 71 15.51 -0.39 -11.90
C ILE A 71 16.51 -0.51 -13.07
N THR A 72 16.23 -1.36 -14.05
CA THR A 72 17.20 -1.72 -15.10
C THR A 72 17.25 -0.72 -16.25
N THR A 73 16.13 -0.12 -16.68
CA THR A 73 16.10 0.80 -17.82
C THR A 73 16.64 2.19 -17.48
N GLN A 74 16.56 2.61 -16.21
CA GLN A 74 16.95 3.94 -15.77
C GLN A 74 18.14 3.89 -14.80
N TYR A 75 19.18 3.12 -15.12
CA TYR A 75 20.34 2.92 -14.23
C TYR A 75 20.96 4.24 -13.74
N VAL A 76 21.06 5.26 -14.60
CA VAL A 76 21.55 6.61 -14.24
C VAL A 76 20.69 7.28 -13.16
N LYS A 77 19.39 6.96 -13.09
CA LYS A 77 18.44 7.48 -12.10
C LYS A 77 18.21 6.54 -10.92
N LEU A 78 18.93 5.42 -10.85
CA LEU A 78 18.73 4.37 -9.83
C LEU A 78 18.74 4.95 -8.42
N ARG A 79 19.66 5.87 -8.12
CA ARG A 79 19.73 6.55 -6.82
C ARG A 79 18.44 7.28 -6.48
N SER A 80 17.91 8.08 -7.40
CA SER A 80 16.66 8.83 -7.19
C SER A 80 15.46 7.89 -7.05
N ILE A 81 15.42 6.79 -7.81
CA ILE A 81 14.37 5.79 -7.72
C ILE A 81 14.41 5.09 -6.36
N ALA A 82 15.59 4.62 -5.94
CA ALA A 82 15.79 3.97 -4.65
C ALA A 82 15.39 4.89 -3.48
N GLN A 83 15.77 6.18 -3.55
CA GLN A 83 15.35 7.19 -2.57
C GLN A 83 13.82 7.30 -2.50
N LYS A 84 13.13 7.42 -3.64
CA LYS A 84 11.66 7.49 -3.67
C LYS A 84 11.01 6.22 -3.12
N ILE A 85 11.56 5.05 -3.41
CA ILE A 85 11.08 3.77 -2.85
C ILE A 85 11.26 3.76 -1.33
N LEU A 86 12.41 4.20 -0.82
CA LEU A 86 12.67 4.25 0.61
C LEU A 86 11.70 5.22 1.33
N LEU A 87 11.44 6.39 0.74
CA LEU A 87 10.44 7.34 1.24
C LEU A 87 9.04 6.71 1.31
N GLN A 88 8.64 5.96 0.28
CA GLN A 88 7.37 5.23 0.28
C GLN A 88 7.31 4.12 1.34
N ILE A 89 8.41 3.38 1.53
CA ILE A 89 8.52 2.36 2.58
C ILE A 89 8.36 3.00 3.96
N ASN A 90 9.01 4.14 4.21
CA ASN A 90 8.86 4.89 5.45
C ASN A 90 7.39 5.25 5.70
N CYS A 91 6.70 5.82 4.72
CA CYS A 91 5.27 6.16 4.85
C CYS A 91 4.38 4.93 5.11
N LYS A 92 4.65 3.80 4.46
CA LYS A 92 3.88 2.55 4.64
C LYS A 92 4.03 1.95 6.03
N LEU A 93 5.13 2.25 6.70
CA LEU A 93 5.38 1.84 8.08
C LEU A 93 4.84 2.87 9.10
N GLY A 94 4.20 3.96 8.64
CA GLY A 94 3.68 5.03 9.49
C GLY A 94 4.70 6.14 9.79
N GLY A 95 5.83 6.17 9.08
CA GLY A 95 6.80 7.25 9.16
C GLY A 95 6.32 8.52 8.44
N GLU A 96 6.78 9.66 8.94
CA GLU A 96 6.39 10.99 8.48
C GLU A 96 7.60 11.62 7.77
N LEU A 97 7.42 12.14 6.55
CA LEU A 97 8.55 12.64 5.75
C LEU A 97 8.84 14.11 5.99
N TRP A 98 7.78 14.91 6.05
CA TRP A 98 7.81 16.35 6.28
C TRP A 98 6.41 16.79 6.72
N SER A 99 6.32 17.98 7.29
CA SER A 99 5.07 18.65 7.62
C SER A 99 5.15 20.12 7.23
N VAL A 100 4.00 20.79 7.13
CA VAL A 100 3.90 22.25 7.04
C VAL A 100 3.40 22.80 8.35
N ASP A 101 3.78 24.05 8.65
CA ASP A 101 3.23 24.74 9.81
C ASP A 101 1.77 25.13 9.52
N ILE A 102 0.88 24.74 10.44
CA ILE A 102 -0.56 24.98 10.32
C ILE A 102 -0.98 25.75 11.58
N PRO A 103 -1.37 27.03 11.47
CA PRO A 103 -1.64 27.89 12.63
C PRO A 103 -2.96 27.57 13.36
N LEU A 104 -3.66 26.49 12.97
CA LEU A 104 -4.93 26.07 13.56
C LEU A 104 -4.70 25.06 14.68
N LYS A 105 -5.25 25.34 15.86
CA LYS A 105 -5.25 24.41 17.00
C LYS A 105 -6.43 23.44 16.87
N GLN A 106 -6.22 22.19 17.27
CA GLN A 106 -7.27 21.13 17.29
C GLN A 106 -7.93 20.91 15.91
N LEU A 107 -7.14 21.00 14.83
CA LEU A 107 -7.61 20.73 13.48
C LEU A 107 -7.67 19.22 13.20
N MET A 108 -8.76 18.77 12.58
CA MET A 108 -8.84 17.48 11.90
C MET A 108 -9.24 17.71 10.45
N VAL A 109 -8.41 17.26 9.52
CA VAL A 109 -8.67 17.31 8.07
C VAL A 109 -9.25 15.96 7.64
N ILE A 110 -10.37 15.99 6.94
CA ILE A 110 -11.03 14.80 6.39
C ILE A 110 -11.10 14.94 4.86
N GLY A 111 -10.71 13.89 4.16
CA GLY A 111 -10.92 13.72 2.72
C GLY A 111 -11.80 12.51 2.45
N ILE A 112 -12.75 12.66 1.53
CA ILE A 112 -13.65 11.59 1.09
C ILE A 112 -13.67 11.59 -0.43
N ASP A 113 -13.50 10.41 -1.02
CA ASP A 113 -13.60 10.21 -2.47
C ASP A 113 -14.39 8.95 -2.79
N VAL A 114 -15.07 8.92 -3.93
CA VAL A 114 -15.91 7.79 -4.37
C VAL A 114 -15.44 7.28 -5.73
N TYR A 115 -15.07 6.01 -5.77
CA TYR A 115 -14.73 5.31 -7.00
C TYR A 115 -15.90 4.43 -7.46
N HIS A 116 -16.32 4.58 -8.71
CA HIS A 116 -17.33 3.73 -9.33
C HIS A 116 -16.67 2.68 -10.22
N ASP A 117 -16.87 1.39 -9.93
CA ASP A 117 -16.37 0.31 -10.78
C ASP A 117 -17.34 0.06 -11.96
N PRO A 118 -16.96 0.38 -13.22
CA PRO A 118 -17.82 0.17 -14.38
C PRO A 118 -18.03 -1.32 -14.71
N THR A 119 -17.18 -2.21 -14.21
CA THR A 119 -17.16 -3.64 -14.56
C THR A 119 -17.92 -4.55 -13.59
N ARG A 120 -18.19 -4.08 -12.36
CA ARG A 120 -18.80 -4.90 -11.27
C ARG A 120 -20.21 -4.44 -10.86
N GLY A 121 -21.06 -4.15 -11.84
CA GLY A 121 -22.48 -3.89 -11.60
C GLY A 121 -22.75 -2.60 -10.82
N LYS A 122 -22.01 -1.53 -11.10
CA LYS A 122 -22.15 -0.20 -10.47
C LYS A 122 -21.99 -0.19 -8.95
N ARG A 123 -21.15 -1.08 -8.40
CA ARG A 123 -20.72 -0.97 -7.00
C ARG A 123 -19.75 0.19 -6.86
N SER A 124 -20.02 1.05 -5.89
CA SER A 124 -19.17 2.20 -5.57
C SER A 124 -18.33 1.87 -4.34
N MET A 125 -17.12 2.41 -4.28
CA MET A 125 -16.25 2.32 -3.12
C MET A 125 -15.99 3.73 -2.61
N VAL A 126 -16.28 3.96 -1.33
CA VAL A 126 -15.99 5.21 -0.64
C VAL A 126 -14.67 5.05 0.08
N GLY A 127 -13.70 5.91 -0.25
CA GLY A 127 -12.47 6.08 0.50
C GLY A 127 -12.61 7.24 1.49
N PHE A 128 -12.42 6.97 2.78
CA PHE A 128 -12.41 7.96 3.85
C PHE A 128 -11.00 8.05 4.43
N VAL A 129 -10.48 9.27 4.59
CA VAL A 129 -9.18 9.52 5.22
C VAL A 129 -9.30 10.71 6.18
N ALA A 130 -8.79 10.57 7.41
CA ALA A 130 -8.82 11.63 8.41
C ALA A 130 -7.47 11.78 9.10
N SER A 131 -7.02 13.01 9.31
CA SER A 131 -5.79 13.29 10.05
C SER A 131 -5.99 13.03 11.55
N THR A 132 -5.01 12.42 12.21
CA THR A 132 -5.08 12.09 13.65
C THR A 132 -3.99 12.76 14.50
N SER A 133 -3.11 13.54 13.87
CA SER A 133 -2.02 14.27 14.52
C SER A 133 -2.18 15.78 14.37
N PRO A 134 -1.76 16.60 15.35
CA PRO A 134 -1.80 18.06 15.25
C PRO A 134 -1.06 18.65 14.04
N ILE A 135 0.04 18.01 13.63
CA ILE A 135 0.84 18.42 12.45
C ILE A 135 0.37 17.79 11.13
N VAL A 136 -0.79 17.10 11.14
CA VAL A 136 -1.45 16.55 9.94
C VAL A 136 -0.55 15.60 9.12
N THR A 137 0.22 14.75 9.80
CA THR A 137 1.12 13.76 9.19
C THR A 137 0.67 12.31 9.40
N ARG A 138 -0.18 12.05 10.40
CA ARG A 138 -0.78 10.74 10.66
C ARG A 138 -2.21 10.68 10.18
N TRP A 139 -2.58 9.53 9.62
CA TRP A 139 -3.83 9.35 8.92
C TRP A 139 -4.52 8.07 9.34
N TYR A 140 -5.80 8.18 9.65
CA TYR A 140 -6.73 7.05 9.68
C TYR A 140 -7.36 6.91 8.30
N SER A 141 -7.57 5.68 7.83
CA SER A 141 -8.27 5.42 6.57
C SER A 141 -9.26 4.27 6.69
N LYS A 142 -10.38 4.39 5.98
CA LYS A 142 -11.45 3.38 5.91
C LYS A 142 -11.97 3.30 4.48
N VAL A 143 -12.23 2.09 4.01
CA VAL A 143 -12.89 1.86 2.72
C VAL A 143 -14.24 1.21 2.98
N ILE A 144 -15.30 1.75 2.37
CA ILE A 144 -16.66 1.23 2.52
C ILE A 144 -17.21 0.89 1.13
N PHE A 145 -17.82 -0.29 1.02
CA PHE A 145 -18.50 -0.71 -0.20
C PHE A 145 -19.95 -0.24 -0.15
N GLN A 146 -20.36 0.52 -1.16
CA GLN A 146 -21.70 1.08 -1.27
C GLN A 146 -22.48 0.26 -2.30
N THR A 147 -23.65 -0.23 -1.91
CA THR A 147 -24.59 -0.85 -2.85
C THR A 147 -25.33 0.22 -3.66
N PRO A 148 -25.80 -0.10 -4.88
CA PRO A 148 -26.62 0.83 -5.66
C PRO A 148 -27.80 1.37 -4.81
N HIS A 149 -28.04 2.68 -4.85
CA HIS A 149 -29.09 3.43 -4.12
C HIS A 149 -28.85 3.70 -2.63
N GLN A 150 -27.72 3.31 -2.04
CA GLN A 150 -27.35 3.72 -0.68
C GLN A 150 -26.70 5.11 -0.73
N GLU A 151 -26.96 6.01 0.21
CA GLU A 151 -26.26 7.30 0.27
C GLU A 151 -24.89 7.18 0.95
N ILE A 152 -23.97 8.11 0.65
CA ILE A 152 -22.62 8.13 1.24
C ILE A 152 -22.71 8.31 2.76
N ILE A 153 -23.67 9.10 3.23
CA ILE A 153 -23.90 9.39 4.66
C ILE A 153 -24.29 8.12 5.42
N ASP A 154 -25.11 7.25 4.84
CA ASP A 154 -25.50 5.98 5.48
C ASP A 154 -24.32 5.02 5.67
N SER A 155 -23.30 5.18 4.84
CA SER A 155 -22.10 4.34 4.84
C SER A 155 -21.04 4.82 5.85
N LEU A 156 -21.12 6.07 6.30
CA LEU A 156 -20.14 6.73 7.19
C LEU A 156 -20.54 6.73 8.67
N LYS A 157 -21.69 6.14 9.03
CA LYS A 157 -22.10 5.92 10.43
C LYS A 157 -21.22 4.87 11.13
#